data_AF-A0AAV0JMT3-F1
#
_entry.id   AF-A0AAV0JMT3-F1
#
_cell.length_a   1.000
_cell.length_b   1.000
_cell.length_c   1.000
_cell.angle_alpha   90.00
_cell.angle_beta   90.00
_cell.angle_gamma   90.00
#
_symmetry.space_group_name_H-M   'P 1'
#
loop_
_entity.id
_entity.type
_entity.pdbx_description
1 polymer ?
#
loop_
_entity_poly.entity_id
_entity_poly.type
_entity_poly.pdbx_seq_one_letter_code
_entity_poly.pdbx_strand_id
1 'polypeptide(L)' 'MILNRALPTAEALIERKVQVHPRCPVCWGDSESLEHLFLYCPVARALW' A
#
# COMPACT_ATOMS: atom_id res chain seq x y z
N MET A 1 -12.77 -7.56 -10.55
CA MET A 1 -11.90 -8.62 -9.98
C MET A 1 -11.63 -8.28 -8.50
N ILE A 2 -12.53 -8.78 -7.65
CA ILE A 2 -12.49 -9.20 -6.22
C ILE A 2 -11.95 -8.31 -5.08
N LEU A 3 -11.17 -7.24 -5.24
CA LEU A 3 -10.77 -6.39 -4.08
C LEU A 3 -10.99 -4.89 -4.34
N ASN A 4 -12.25 -4.45 -4.34
CA ASN A 4 -12.64 -3.04 -4.48
C ASN A 4 -12.15 -2.20 -3.28
N ARG A 5 -10.87 -1.79 -3.28
CA ARG A 5 -10.25 -0.89 -2.27
C ARG A 5 -10.47 -1.33 -0.82
N ALA A 6 -10.81 -2.60 -0.58
CA ALA A 6 -11.12 -3.11 0.75
C ALA A 6 -9.89 -3.11 1.66
N LEU A 7 -8.70 -3.24 1.07
CA LEU A 7 -7.44 -3.21 1.78
C LEU A 7 -7.08 -1.78 2.20
N PRO A 8 -6.65 -1.57 3.45
CA PRO A 8 -6.35 -0.25 4.00
C PRO A 8 -4.94 0.20 3.60
N THR A 9 -4.62 0.28 2.31
CA THR A 9 -3.37 0.90 1.84
C THR A 9 -3.38 2.39 2.16
N ALA A 10 -2.20 3.03 2.30
CA ALA A 10 -2.13 4.48 2.51
C ALA A 10 -2.93 5.25 1.45
N GLU A 11 -2.87 4.85 0.17
CA GLU A 11 -3.69 5.42 -0.89
C GLU A 11 -5.20 5.35 -0.57
N ALA A 12 -5.71 4.16 -0.20
CA ALA A 12 -7.12 3.98 0.10
C ALA A 12 -7.56 4.70 1.39
N LEU A 13 -6.66 4.85 2.37
CA LEU A 13 -6.89 5.60 3.60
C LEU A 13 -6.95 7.11 3.35
N ILE A 14 -6.06 7.64 2.52
CA ILE A 14 -6.04 9.06 2.13
C ILE A 14 -7.32 9.42 1.36
N GLU A 15 -7.77 8.56 0.45
CA GLU A 15 -9.05 8.75 -0.25
C GLU A 15 -10.24 8.80 0.70
N ARG A 16 -10.20 7.98 1.77
CA ARG A 16 -11.17 7.98 2.87
C ARG A 16 -11.01 9.14 3.85
N LYS A 17 -10.13 10.11 3.56
CA LYS A 17 -9.82 11.28 4.39
C LYS A 17 -9.20 10.92 5.75
N VAL A 18 -8.57 9.75 5.86
CA VAL A 18 -7.78 9.37 7.03
C VAL A 18 -6.37 9.95 6.87
N GLN A 19 -5.91 10.66 7.91
CA GLN A 19 -4.57 11.26 7.93
C GLN A 19 -3.53 10.17 8.18
N VAL A 20 -2.84 9.76 7.11
CA VAL A 20 -1.72 8.82 7.16
C VAL A 20 -0.58 9.31 6.28
N HIS A 21 0.63 8.81 6.56
CA HIS A 21 1.77 9.07 5.69
C HIS A 21 1.61 8.29 4.37
N PRO A 22 1.80 8.89 3.18
CA PRO A 22 1.54 8.23 1.89
C PRO A 22 2.53 7.11 1.54
N ARG A 23 3.77 7.19 2.04
CA ARG A 23 4.80 6.14 1.85
C ARG A 23 4.39 4.80 2.46
N CYS A 24 4.81 3.74 1.79
CA CYS A 24 4.75 2.37 2.29
C CYS A 24 5.40 2.27 3.67
N PRO A 25 4.68 1.82 4.70
CA PRO A 25 5.20 1.75 6.07
C PRO A 25 6.22 0.62 6.25
N VAL A 26 6.36 -0.26 5.25
CA VAL A 26 7.24 -1.42 5.29
C VAL A 26 8.61 -1.08 4.71
N CYS A 27 8.66 -0.58 3.47
CA CYS A 27 9.92 -0.28 2.79
C CYS A 27 10.34 1.19 2.88
N TRP A 28 9.43 2.10 3.26
CA TRP A 28 9.64 3.56 3.31
C TRP A 28 10.16 4.19 2.00
N GLY A 29 10.09 3.48 0.88
CA GLY A 29 10.54 3.93 -0.45
C GLY A 29 9.46 4.70 -1.19
N ASP A 30 8.52 3.97 -1.81
CA ASP A 30 7.43 4.54 -2.62
C ASP A 30 6.12 4.68 -1.82
N SER A 31 5.11 5.30 -2.44
CA SER A 31 3.74 5.36 -1.91
C SER A 31 3.13 3.97 -1.77
N GLU A 32 2.32 3.78 -0.72
CA GLU A 32 1.63 2.51 -0.49
C GLU A 32 0.38 2.38 -1.38
N SER A 33 0.50 1.53 -2.39
CA SER A 33 -0.62 1.06 -3.21
C SER A 33 -0.65 -0.47 -3.24
N LEU A 34 -1.73 -1.05 -3.77
CA LEU A 34 -1.80 -2.51 -3.97
C LEU A 34 -0.71 -3.00 -4.92
N GLU A 35 -0.48 -2.27 -6.00
CA GLU A 35 0.58 -2.56 -6.97
C GLU A 35 1.95 -2.51 -6.29
N HIS A 36 2.21 -1.49 -5.46
CA HIS A 36 3.44 -1.44 -4.70
C HIS A 36 3.56 -2.65 -3.76
N LEU A 37 2.59 -2.90 -2.89
CA LEU A 37 2.67 -3.99 -1.92
C LEU A 37 2.84 -5.37 -2.58
N PHE A 38 2.10 -5.68 -3.63
CA PHE A 38 2.09 -7.02 -4.22
C PHE A 38 3.13 -7.24 -5.32
N LEU A 39 3.57 -6.19 -6.03
CA LEU A 39 4.43 -6.33 -7.22
C LEU A 39 5.80 -5.68 -7.06
N TYR A 40 5.92 -4.57 -6.32
CA TYR A 40 7.14 -3.75 -6.34
C TYR A 40 7.87 -3.65 -5.00
N CYS A 41 7.18 -3.82 -3.87
CA CYS A 41 7.72 -3.64 -2.55
C CYS A 41 8.83 -4.68 -2.32
N PRO A 42 10.10 -4.26 -2.15
CA PRO A 42 11.21 -5.20 -2.03
C PRO A 42 11.10 -6.05 -0.77
N VAL A 43 10.54 -5.50 0.30
CA VAL A 43 10.32 -6.21 1.56
C VAL A 43 9.20 -7.24 1.42
N ALA A 44 8.06 -6.86 0.83
CA ALA A 44 6.93 -7.76 0.68
C ALA A 44 7.25 -8.92 -0.29
N ARG A 45 7.97 -8.63 -1.38
CA ARG A 45 8.50 -9.63 -2.32
C ARG A 45 9.50 -10.62 -1.72
N ALA A 46 10.09 -10.31 -0.56
CA ALA A 46 10.98 -11.22 0.13
C ALA A 46 10.22 -12.22 1.02
N LEU A 47 8.91 -12.04 1.22
CA LEU A 47 8.09 -12.83 2.14
C LEU A 47 7.24 -13.92 1.44
N TRP A 48 7.11 -13.89 0.11
CA TRP A 48 6.44 -14.91 -0.70
C TRP A 48 7.20 -15.15 -2.01
#